data_AF-A0A534XD02-F1
#
_entry.id   AF-A0A534XD02-F1
#
_cell.length_a   1.000
_cell.length_b   1.000
_cell.length_c   1.000
_cell.angle_alpha   90.00
_cell.angle_beta   90.00
_cell.angle_gamma   90.00
#
_symmetry.space_group_name_H-M   'P 1'
#
loop_
_entity.id
_entity.type
_entity.pdbx_description
1 polymer ?
#
loop_
_entity_poly.entity_id
_entity_poly.type
_entity_poly.pdbx_seq_one_letter_code
_entity_poly.pdbx_strand_id
1 'polypeptide(L)'
;MTLSRAFCLALTACLVAGAAVRVDAGVADTPLPTFADGKPGQLAVMLPAVVKDNNLRTYVVCTNLGATPVDVGLEVFDQGGVRGNTVAAGNGALLNVAAGGTVTFSTGTTVIMHEEQVLTLEPPVTVLGQGSGRVVTTGLQVACTAYAVDRLHQIRDPRRSAERPPSIIVLPVQPACTPAACADADPCTVDGCDHAGVCTHTVVTDGTPCDDGNACTTGEACVADQCIGSPVSCDDGNVCTTDTCDPAGGCQHAPVPGCFTTTTVSTTTTSTS
;
A
#
# COMPACT_ATOMS: atom_id res chain seq x y z
N MET A 1 33.99 -41.83 45.84
CA MET A 1 32.66 -42.47 45.77
C MET A 1 31.74 -41.67 46.67
N THR A 2 30.70 -40.96 46.28
CA THR A 2 29.87 -40.94 45.06
C THR A 2 29.12 -39.60 45.03
N LEU A 3 28.84 -39.13 43.83
CA LEU A 3 28.06 -37.95 43.45
C LEU A 3 26.68 -37.88 44.14
N SER A 4 26.24 -36.67 44.47
CA SER A 4 24.89 -36.23 44.04
C SER A 4 24.83 -34.71 43.91
N ARG A 5 24.83 -34.26 42.65
CA ARG A 5 24.49 -32.90 42.23
C ARG A 5 22.98 -32.76 42.27
N ALA A 6 22.45 -31.94 43.17
CA ALA A 6 21.09 -31.42 43.06
C ALA A 6 21.17 -30.06 42.36
N PHE A 7 21.07 -30.07 41.02
CA PHE A 7 20.85 -28.86 40.23
C PHE A 7 19.42 -28.39 40.48
N CYS A 8 19.26 -27.41 41.37
CA CYS A 8 17.98 -26.76 41.62
C CYS A 8 17.72 -25.78 40.46
N LEU A 9 17.02 -26.24 39.41
CA LEU A 9 16.47 -25.36 38.39
C LEU A 9 15.28 -24.62 39.03
N ALA A 10 15.52 -23.43 39.56
CA ALA A 10 14.46 -22.49 39.88
C ALA A 10 13.92 -21.92 38.56
N LEU A 11 12.93 -22.61 37.97
CA LEU A 11 12.14 -22.06 36.89
C LEU A 11 11.17 -21.04 37.52
N THR A 12 11.59 -19.78 37.57
CA THR A 12 10.71 -18.68 38.00
C THR A 12 9.69 -18.43 36.89
N ALA A 13 8.65 -19.27 36.83
CA ALA A 13 7.45 -18.97 36.06
C ALA A 13 6.73 -17.82 36.77
N CYS A 14 7.00 -16.60 36.31
CA CYS A 14 6.20 -15.44 36.69
C CYS A 14 4.84 -15.59 36.00
N LEU A 15 3.91 -16.30 36.64
CA LEU A 15 2.49 -16.20 36.31
C LEU A 15 2.07 -14.77 36.68
N VAL A 16 2.11 -13.87 35.70
CA VAL A 16 1.43 -12.58 35.79
C VAL A 16 -0.07 -12.87 35.62
N ALA A 17 -0.69 -13.39 36.68
CA ALA A 17 -2.14 -13.40 36.82
C ALA A 17 -2.59 -12.00 37.28
N GLY A 18 -2.42 -11.03 36.39
CA GLY A 18 -3.21 -9.81 36.41
C GLY A 18 -4.24 -9.91 35.29
N ALA A 19 -5.43 -9.33 35.47
CA ALA A 19 -6.27 -9.05 34.31
C ALA A 19 -5.37 -8.34 33.29
N ALA A 20 -5.30 -8.83 32.05
CA ALA A 20 -4.65 -8.09 30.99
C ALA A 20 -5.30 -6.71 30.99
N VAL A 21 -4.57 -5.71 31.48
CA VAL A 21 -5.00 -4.33 31.36
C VAL A 21 -5.03 -4.14 29.85
N ARG A 22 -6.23 -4.04 29.28
CA ARG A 22 -6.36 -3.59 27.91
C ARG A 22 -5.67 -2.24 27.87
N VAL A 23 -4.52 -2.20 27.23
CA VAL A 23 -3.94 -0.95 26.79
C VAL A 23 -4.87 -0.52 25.66
N ASP A 24 -5.93 0.23 25.99
CA ASP A 24 -6.67 0.98 24.97
C ASP A 24 -5.65 1.96 24.40
N ALA A 25 -5.10 1.60 23.25
CA ALA A 25 -4.19 2.40 22.45
C ALA A 25 -4.99 3.31 21.50
N GLY A 26 -6.13 3.83 21.96
CA GLY A 26 -6.92 4.87 21.35
C GLY A 26 -7.23 4.63 19.87
N VAL A 27 -6.71 5.51 19.01
CA VAL A 27 -7.00 5.51 17.57
C VAL A 27 -6.67 4.17 16.87
N ALA A 28 -5.74 3.38 17.40
CA ALA A 28 -5.34 2.09 16.84
C ALA A 28 -6.14 0.88 17.40
N ASP A 29 -7.11 1.12 18.29
CA ASP A 29 -7.83 0.04 18.96
C ASP A 29 -8.66 -0.83 18.02
N THR A 30 -8.62 -2.13 18.31
CA THR A 30 -9.39 -3.18 17.62
C THR A 30 -10.22 -3.98 18.63
N PRO A 31 -11.36 -4.59 18.22
CA PRO A 31 -11.91 -4.64 16.87
C PRO A 31 -12.46 -3.28 16.38
N LEU A 32 -12.38 -3.05 15.07
CA LEU A 32 -12.99 -1.89 14.43
C LEU A 32 -14.53 -1.98 14.49
N PRO A 33 -15.25 -0.85 14.47
CA PRO A 33 -16.70 -0.84 14.49
C PRO A 33 -17.27 -1.56 13.26
N THR A 34 -18.44 -2.18 13.45
CA THR A 34 -19.27 -2.71 12.37
C THR A 34 -20.37 -1.71 12.06
N PHE A 35 -20.58 -1.41 10.79
CA PHE A 35 -21.64 -0.50 10.36
C PHE A 35 -23.02 -1.10 10.59
N ALA A 36 -24.05 -0.26 10.59
CA ALA A 36 -25.43 -0.67 10.92
C ALA A 36 -26.02 -1.69 9.91
N ASP A 37 -25.43 -1.80 8.72
CA ASP A 37 -25.78 -2.80 7.71
C ASP A 37 -24.99 -4.12 7.86
N GLY A 38 -24.21 -4.27 8.93
CA GLY A 38 -23.45 -5.47 9.26
C GLY A 38 -22.09 -5.57 8.58
N LYS A 39 -21.68 -4.59 7.77
CA LYS A 39 -20.37 -4.61 7.13
C LYS A 39 -19.27 -4.21 8.12
N PRO A 40 -18.15 -4.96 8.19
CA PRO A 40 -17.05 -4.64 9.09
C PRO A 40 -16.29 -3.40 8.60
N GLY A 41 -15.91 -2.53 9.53
CA GLY A 41 -15.04 -1.39 9.24
C GLY A 41 -13.59 -1.82 9.05
N GLN A 42 -12.91 -1.14 8.13
CA GLN A 42 -11.49 -1.20 7.85
C GLN A 42 -10.89 0.18 8.12
N LEU A 43 -9.70 0.23 8.72
CA LEU A 43 -9.04 1.49 9.05
C LEU A 43 -8.53 2.16 7.78
N ALA A 44 -9.08 3.33 7.43
CA ALA A 44 -8.68 4.08 6.25
C ALA A 44 -7.64 5.16 6.58
N VAL A 45 -7.88 5.96 7.63
CA VAL A 45 -7.03 7.11 7.95
C VAL A 45 -6.96 7.30 9.46
N MET A 46 -5.76 7.61 9.97
CA MET A 46 -5.58 8.16 11.32
C MET A 46 -5.47 9.68 11.26
N LEU A 47 -6.18 10.37 12.15
CA LEU A 47 -6.28 11.82 12.23
C LEU A 47 -5.62 12.28 13.53
N PRO A 48 -4.40 12.83 13.48
CA PRO A 48 -3.79 13.44 14.65
C PRO A 48 -4.50 14.77 14.99
N ALA A 49 -4.53 15.11 16.27
CA ALA A 49 -4.97 16.42 16.78
C ALA A 49 -6.42 16.79 16.40
N VAL A 50 -7.37 15.89 16.65
CA VAL A 50 -8.81 16.19 16.52
C VAL A 50 -9.24 17.11 17.66
N VAL A 51 -9.97 18.18 17.33
CA VAL A 51 -10.35 19.23 18.26
C VAL A 51 -11.86 19.51 18.26
N LYS A 52 -12.38 19.72 19.47
CA LYS A 52 -13.70 20.30 19.76
C LYS A 52 -13.56 21.10 21.04
N ASP A 53 -13.08 22.33 20.89
CA ASP A 53 -12.84 23.25 22.00
C ASP A 53 -13.33 24.66 21.64
N ASN A 54 -13.60 25.53 22.61
CA ASN A 54 -13.82 26.99 22.50
C ASN A 54 -13.80 27.60 21.09
N ASN A 55 -14.84 27.32 20.29
CA ASN A 55 -15.02 27.72 18.87
C ASN A 55 -14.15 27.02 17.81
N LEU A 56 -13.14 26.22 18.11
CA LEU A 56 -12.42 25.41 17.11
C LEU A 56 -13.05 24.02 16.90
N ARG A 57 -13.19 23.59 15.65
CA ARG A 57 -13.77 22.29 15.24
C ARG A 57 -12.88 21.60 14.23
N THR A 58 -12.82 20.28 14.26
CA THR A 58 -12.21 19.49 13.19
C THR A 58 -13.28 19.14 12.17
N TYR A 59 -12.96 19.42 10.92
CA TYR A 59 -13.72 19.02 9.75
C TYR A 59 -12.96 17.93 9.01
N VAL A 60 -13.67 16.91 8.54
CA VAL A 60 -13.11 15.79 7.78
C VAL A 60 -13.93 15.64 6.51
N VAL A 61 -13.27 15.68 5.36
CA VAL A 61 -13.86 15.43 4.05
C VAL A 61 -13.34 14.08 3.58
N CYS A 62 -14.22 13.17 3.18
CA CYS A 62 -13.85 11.87 2.65
C CYS A 62 -14.54 11.64 1.31
N THR A 63 -13.80 11.18 0.30
CA THR A 63 -14.33 10.86 -1.02
C THR A 63 -14.10 9.40 -1.34
N ASN A 64 -15.16 8.70 -1.76
CA ASN A 64 -15.06 7.35 -2.30
C ASN A 64 -14.45 7.42 -3.71
N LEU A 65 -13.22 6.94 -3.84
CA LEU A 65 -12.50 6.83 -5.11
C LEU A 65 -12.72 5.48 -5.81
N GLY A 66 -13.47 4.58 -5.17
CA GLY A 66 -13.75 3.25 -5.67
C GLY A 66 -14.92 3.18 -6.63
N ALA A 67 -15.11 2.00 -7.22
CA ALA A 67 -16.19 1.72 -8.17
C ALA A 67 -17.49 1.26 -7.51
N THR A 68 -17.44 0.82 -6.24
CA THR A 68 -18.58 0.32 -5.48
C THR A 68 -18.94 1.27 -4.33
N PRO A 69 -20.21 1.31 -3.89
CA PRO A 69 -20.59 2.07 -2.71
C PRO A 69 -19.86 1.59 -1.46
N VAL A 70 -19.42 2.53 -0.62
CA VAL A 70 -18.73 2.27 0.65
C VAL A 70 -19.45 2.98 1.80
N ASP A 71 -19.32 2.44 2.99
CA ASP A 71 -19.77 3.10 4.21
C ASP A 71 -18.55 3.79 4.83
N VAL A 72 -18.74 5.01 5.31
CA VAL A 72 -17.66 5.85 5.87
C VAL A 72 -18.07 6.25 7.28
N GLY A 73 -17.15 6.06 8.22
CA GLY A 73 -17.35 6.40 9.61
C GLY A 73 -16.17 7.18 10.17
N LEU A 74 -16.45 8.03 11.15
CA LEU A 74 -15.45 8.80 11.89
C LEU A 74 -15.60 8.48 13.39
N GLU A 75 -14.52 8.01 13.99
CA GLU A 75 -14.38 7.90 15.44
C GLU A 75 -13.37 8.91 15.94
N VAL A 76 -13.66 9.51 17.09
CA VAL A 76 -12.77 10.43 17.79
C VAL A 76 -12.47 9.90 19.18
N PHE A 77 -11.31 10.26 19.69
CA PHE A 77 -10.79 9.85 20.99
C PHE A 77 -10.25 11.08 21.70
N ASP A 78 -10.42 11.15 23.01
CA ASP A 78 -9.80 12.19 23.81
C ASP A 78 -8.26 12.00 23.89
N GLN A 79 -7.58 12.89 24.62
CA GLN A 79 -6.13 12.83 24.79
C GLN A 79 -5.67 11.55 25.52
N GLY A 80 -6.55 10.95 26.33
CA GLY A 80 -6.31 9.69 27.03
C GLY A 80 -6.62 8.45 26.18
N GLY A 81 -7.06 8.62 24.94
CA GLY A 81 -7.45 7.51 24.06
C GLY A 81 -8.86 6.98 24.32
N VAL A 82 -9.68 7.64 25.16
CA VAL A 82 -11.05 7.21 25.41
C VAL A 82 -11.92 7.59 24.22
N ARG A 83 -12.68 6.61 23.71
CA ARG A 83 -13.59 6.82 22.57
C ARG A 83 -14.66 7.88 22.93
N GLY A 84 -14.81 8.85 22.05
CA GLY A 84 -15.72 9.98 22.22
C GLY A 84 -17.00 9.92 21.39
N ASN A 85 -17.12 9.03 20.41
CA ASN A 85 -18.38 8.78 19.71
C ASN A 85 -18.46 7.34 19.21
N THR A 86 -19.68 6.86 18.93
CA THR A 86 -19.93 5.62 18.21
C THR A 86 -20.08 5.90 16.71
N VAL A 87 -19.74 4.92 15.86
CA VAL A 87 -20.03 4.92 14.41
C VAL A 87 -21.39 4.25 14.22
N ALA A 88 -22.44 5.07 14.10
CA ALA A 88 -23.82 4.63 13.92
C ALA A 88 -24.62 5.63 13.08
N ALA A 89 -25.81 5.23 12.62
CA ALA A 89 -26.69 6.14 11.90
C ALA A 89 -26.98 7.40 12.73
N GLY A 90 -26.71 8.57 12.16
CA GLY A 90 -26.90 9.86 12.83
C GLY A 90 -25.78 10.25 13.81
N ASN A 91 -24.77 9.40 14.03
CA ASN A 91 -23.56 9.78 14.75
C ASN A 91 -22.33 9.07 14.15
N GLY A 92 -21.48 9.81 13.45
CA GLY A 92 -20.19 9.29 12.98
C GLY A 92 -20.26 8.19 11.92
N ALA A 93 -21.40 7.95 11.25
CA ALA A 93 -21.48 7.04 10.12
C ALA A 93 -22.38 7.58 8.99
N LEU A 94 -21.92 7.44 7.75
CA LEU A 94 -22.68 7.65 6.52
C LEU A 94 -22.56 6.39 5.67
N LEU A 95 -23.70 5.81 5.31
CA LEU A 95 -23.77 4.53 4.62
C LEU A 95 -23.96 4.72 3.12
N ASN A 96 -23.50 3.74 2.34
CA ASN A 96 -23.71 3.64 0.88
C ASN A 96 -23.27 4.90 0.11
N VAL A 97 -22.12 5.46 0.46
CA VAL A 97 -21.47 6.54 -0.29
C VAL A 97 -21.08 6.01 -1.67
N ALA A 98 -21.79 6.47 -2.70
CA ALA A 98 -21.58 6.02 -4.08
C ALA A 98 -20.15 6.32 -4.58
N ALA A 99 -19.75 5.66 -5.67
CA ALA A 99 -18.51 5.93 -6.38
C ALA A 99 -18.41 7.43 -6.74
N GLY A 100 -17.28 8.07 -6.42
CA GLY A 100 -17.08 9.52 -6.58
C GLY A 100 -17.82 10.38 -5.55
N GLY A 101 -18.65 9.79 -4.69
CA GLY A 101 -19.38 10.46 -3.63
C GLY A 101 -18.43 11.03 -2.58
N THR A 102 -18.73 12.23 -2.09
CA THR A 102 -17.97 12.91 -1.04
C THR A 102 -18.87 13.13 0.16
N VAL A 103 -18.36 12.80 1.34
CA VAL A 103 -19.03 12.99 2.61
C VAL A 103 -18.23 13.85 3.56
N THR A 104 -18.93 14.52 4.47
CA THR A 104 -18.33 15.45 5.41
C THR A 104 -18.73 15.15 6.86
N PHE A 105 -17.71 15.09 7.71
CA PHE A 105 -17.88 14.98 9.16
C PHE A 105 -17.34 16.23 9.84
N SER A 106 -17.95 16.61 10.96
CA SER A 106 -17.41 17.66 11.82
C SER A 106 -17.61 17.35 13.28
N THR A 107 -16.69 17.78 14.14
CA THR A 107 -16.85 17.69 15.60
C THR A 107 -17.89 18.69 16.15
N GLY A 108 -18.42 19.60 15.32
CA GLY A 108 -19.50 20.52 15.66
C GLY A 108 -20.00 21.31 14.46
N THR A 109 -21.09 22.06 14.59
CA THR A 109 -21.63 22.86 13.49
C THR A 109 -20.74 24.06 13.15
N THR A 110 -20.48 24.30 11.86
CA THR A 110 -19.95 25.57 11.34
C THR A 110 -21.05 26.30 10.56
N VAL A 111 -20.76 27.50 10.01
CA VAL A 111 -21.75 28.35 9.32
C VAL A 111 -21.53 28.33 7.79
N ILE A 112 -20.37 27.89 7.32
CA ILE A 112 -20.01 27.93 5.88
C ILE A 112 -19.90 26.53 5.27
N MET A 113 -19.53 25.52 6.03
CA MET A 113 -19.37 24.17 5.48
C MET A 113 -20.69 23.42 5.58
N HIS A 114 -21.08 22.72 4.51
CA HIS A 114 -22.21 21.80 4.56
C HIS A 114 -21.76 20.51 5.24
N GLU A 115 -22.03 20.40 6.55
CA GLU A 115 -21.84 19.15 7.28
C GLU A 115 -22.97 18.17 6.96
N GLU A 116 -22.63 17.01 6.42
CA GLU A 116 -23.56 15.90 6.36
C GLU A 116 -23.71 15.23 7.72
N GLN A 117 -22.60 15.09 8.45
CA GLN A 117 -22.59 14.48 9.78
C GLN A 117 -21.86 15.34 10.81
N VAL A 118 -22.59 15.83 11.80
CA VAL A 118 -22.01 16.46 13.00
C VAL A 118 -21.92 15.41 14.10
N LEU A 119 -20.74 15.24 14.69
CA LEU A 119 -20.52 14.29 15.77
C LEU A 119 -21.14 14.79 17.08
N THR A 120 -21.92 13.91 17.69
CA THR A 120 -22.35 14.03 19.08
C THR A 120 -21.35 13.28 19.95
N LEU A 121 -20.73 14.00 20.91
CA LEU A 121 -19.83 13.35 21.85
C LEU A 121 -20.62 12.58 22.90
N GLU A 122 -20.15 11.39 23.21
CA GLU A 122 -20.76 10.45 24.13
C GLU A 122 -19.95 10.41 25.44
N PRO A 123 -20.60 10.40 26.62
CA PRO A 123 -19.90 10.25 27.89
C PRO A 123 -19.00 9.00 27.91
N PRO A 124 -17.81 9.07 28.54
CA PRO A 124 -17.33 10.15 29.42
C PRO A 124 -16.70 11.34 28.69
N VAL A 125 -16.54 11.27 27.37
CA VAL A 125 -15.87 12.32 26.60
C VAL A 125 -16.85 13.45 26.30
N THR A 126 -16.55 14.65 26.79
CA THR A 126 -17.37 15.85 26.53
C THR A 126 -16.59 16.94 25.80
N VAL A 127 -15.26 16.82 25.70
CA VAL A 127 -14.35 17.79 25.08
C VAL A 127 -13.23 17.03 24.36
N LEU A 128 -12.79 17.54 23.21
CA LEU A 128 -11.62 17.03 22.47
C LEU A 128 -10.59 18.15 22.43
N GLY A 129 -9.83 18.33 23.50
CA GLY A 129 -8.77 19.34 23.60
C GLY A 129 -7.43 18.79 23.13
N GLN A 130 -7.25 18.56 21.83
CA GLN A 130 -6.12 17.83 21.21
C GLN A 130 -6.24 16.30 21.31
N GLY A 131 -7.40 15.78 20.93
CA GLY A 131 -7.62 14.34 20.82
C GLY A 131 -7.04 13.74 19.55
N SER A 132 -7.50 12.53 19.22
CA SER A 132 -7.19 11.85 17.96
C SER A 132 -8.47 11.36 17.31
N GLY A 133 -8.39 10.88 16.07
CA GLY A 133 -9.52 10.23 15.42
C GLY A 133 -9.09 9.25 14.36
N ARG A 134 -10.00 8.39 13.93
CA ARG A 134 -9.81 7.52 12.77
C ARG A 134 -11.01 7.58 11.86
N VAL A 135 -10.73 7.49 10.56
CA VAL A 135 -11.74 7.16 9.56
C VAL A 135 -11.74 5.65 9.38
N VAL A 136 -12.92 5.06 9.51
CA VAL A 136 -13.19 3.64 9.25
C VAL A 136 -14.11 3.54 8.04
N THR A 137 -13.92 2.54 7.21
CA THR A 137 -14.64 2.39 5.94
C THR A 137 -14.92 0.94 5.63
N THR A 138 -15.96 0.62 4.86
CA THR A 138 -16.19 -0.77 4.42
C THR A 138 -15.37 -1.14 3.18
N GLY A 139 -14.67 -0.17 2.59
CA GLY A 139 -13.69 -0.37 1.53
C GLY A 139 -12.61 0.70 1.57
N LEU A 140 -11.38 0.33 1.23
CA LEU A 140 -10.18 1.15 1.45
C LEU A 140 -9.94 2.22 0.38
N GLN A 141 -10.76 2.26 -0.67
CA GLN A 141 -10.72 3.27 -1.73
C GLN A 141 -11.33 4.61 -1.29
N VAL A 142 -10.91 5.13 -0.15
CA VAL A 142 -11.45 6.38 0.41
C VAL A 142 -10.29 7.32 0.73
N ALA A 143 -10.28 8.48 0.07
CA ALA A 143 -9.34 9.54 0.38
C ALA A 143 -9.99 10.53 1.33
N CYS A 144 -9.32 10.84 2.45
CA CYS A 144 -9.81 11.83 3.40
C CYS A 144 -8.78 12.93 3.68
N THR A 145 -9.28 14.13 3.93
CA THR A 145 -8.50 15.26 4.46
C THR A 145 -9.19 15.84 5.68
N ALA A 146 -8.41 16.31 6.64
CA ALA A 146 -8.91 16.92 7.85
C ALA A 146 -8.26 18.28 8.10
N TYR A 147 -9.04 19.23 8.60
CA TYR A 147 -8.58 20.58 8.92
C TYR A 147 -9.36 21.15 10.11
N ALA A 148 -8.76 22.10 10.82
CA ALA A 148 -9.39 22.79 11.93
C ALA A 148 -10.03 24.10 11.45
N VAL A 149 -11.28 24.35 11.84
CA VAL A 149 -12.07 25.52 11.45
C VAL A 149 -12.61 26.20 12.71
N ASP A 150 -12.46 27.52 12.78
CA ASP A 150 -13.11 28.34 13.81
C ASP A 150 -14.60 28.55 13.47
N ARG A 151 -15.46 28.43 14.49
CA ARG A 151 -16.92 28.58 14.44
C ARG A 151 -17.35 29.94 13.91
N LEU A 152 -16.55 30.99 14.10
CA LEU A 152 -16.87 32.37 13.70
C LEU A 152 -16.32 32.76 12.32
N HIS A 153 -15.60 31.87 11.63
CA HIS A 153 -15.08 32.07 10.27
C HIS A 153 -14.10 33.22 10.10
N GLN A 154 -13.32 33.60 11.12
CA GLN A 154 -12.17 34.47 10.84
C GLN A 154 -11.01 33.60 10.36
N ILE A 155 -10.94 33.36 9.04
CA ILE A 155 -9.66 33.09 8.39
C ILE A 155 -8.82 34.36 8.56
N ARG A 156 -8.12 34.47 9.69
CA ARG A 156 -7.12 35.52 9.89
C ARG A 156 -5.89 35.11 9.09
N ASP A 157 -5.35 36.05 8.31
CA ASP A 157 -4.05 35.86 7.65
C ASP A 157 -3.05 35.33 8.70
N PRO A 158 -2.41 34.17 8.49
CA PRO A 158 -1.44 33.59 9.42
C PRO A 158 -0.31 34.57 9.80
N ARG A 159 -0.03 35.57 8.95
CA ARG A 159 0.97 36.61 9.21
C ARG A 159 0.51 37.70 10.20
N ARG A 160 -0.78 37.74 10.54
CA ARG A 160 -1.40 38.77 11.39
C ARG A 160 -2.05 38.19 12.65
N SER A 161 -1.97 36.89 12.89
CA SER A 161 -2.51 36.25 14.09
C SER A 161 -1.45 36.08 15.17
N ALA A 162 -1.76 36.47 16.41
CA ALA A 162 -0.94 36.20 17.59
C ALA A 162 -1.08 34.74 18.08
N GLU A 163 -2.16 34.06 17.67
CA GLU A 163 -2.36 32.64 17.88
C GLU A 163 -1.75 31.86 16.71
N ARG A 164 -0.74 31.05 17.04
CA ARG A 164 -0.11 30.15 16.08
C ARG A 164 -1.11 29.03 15.79
N PRO A 165 -1.63 28.87 14.55
CA PRO A 165 -2.52 27.77 14.26
C PRO A 165 -1.81 26.45 14.57
N PRO A 166 -2.51 25.42 15.08
CA PRO A 166 -1.91 24.10 15.22
C PRO A 166 -1.39 23.67 13.85
N SER A 167 -0.11 23.31 13.79
CA SER A 167 0.47 22.73 12.59
C SER A 167 -0.11 21.33 12.42
N ILE A 168 -1.09 21.20 11.51
CA ILE A 168 -1.60 19.89 11.09
C ILE A 168 -0.56 19.30 10.15
N ILE A 169 0.23 18.36 10.67
CA ILE A 169 1.05 17.50 9.83
C ILE A 169 0.12 16.42 9.30
N VAL A 170 -0.26 16.53 8.03
CA VAL A 170 -0.86 15.42 7.30
C VAL A 170 0.28 14.46 7.00
N LEU A 171 0.47 13.44 7.85
CA LEU A 171 1.31 12.30 7.45
C LEU A 171 0.58 11.60 6.29
N PRO A 172 1.24 11.40 5.14
CA PRO A 172 0.67 10.54 4.11
C PRO A 172 0.46 9.16 4.72
N VAL A 173 -0.77 8.66 4.71
CA VAL A 173 -1.04 7.25 4.95
C VAL A 173 -0.31 6.50 3.85
N GLN A 174 0.80 5.85 4.17
CA GLN A 174 1.49 5.03 3.20
C GLN A 174 0.61 3.81 2.92
N PRO A 175 0.23 3.54 1.66
CA PRO A 175 -0.39 2.27 1.33
C PRO A 175 0.59 1.15 1.72
N ALA A 176 0.07 0.04 2.24
CA ALA A 176 0.87 -1.08 2.73
C ALA A 176 1.70 -1.78 1.62
N CYS A 177 1.45 -1.49 0.34
CA CYS A 177 2.12 -2.06 -0.83
C CYS A 177 2.39 -0.92 -1.85
N THR A 178 3.50 -1.05 -2.58
CA THR A 178 3.83 -0.21 -3.74
C THR A 178 4.02 -1.14 -4.94
N PRO A 179 3.78 -0.72 -6.19
CA PRO A 179 3.96 -1.60 -7.35
C PRO A 179 5.35 -2.27 -7.37
N ALA A 180 6.40 -1.51 -7.04
CA ALA A 180 7.77 -2.04 -6.95
C ALA A 180 7.99 -3.07 -5.82
N ALA A 181 7.24 -2.98 -4.72
CA ALA A 181 7.28 -3.98 -3.64
C ALA A 181 6.49 -5.25 -3.99
N CYS A 182 5.64 -5.15 -5.02
CA CYS A 182 4.68 -6.15 -5.40
C CYS A 182 5.06 -6.76 -6.77
N ALA A 183 6.34 -6.64 -7.17
CA ALA A 183 6.88 -7.18 -8.41
C ALA A 183 7.14 -8.68 -8.33
N ASP A 184 6.60 -9.46 -9.28
CA ASP A 184 6.81 -10.91 -9.39
C ASP A 184 7.89 -11.31 -10.41
N ALA A 185 8.48 -10.32 -11.10
CA ALA A 185 9.44 -10.49 -12.18
C ALA A 185 8.87 -11.15 -13.44
N ASP A 186 7.54 -11.20 -13.59
CA ASP A 186 6.88 -11.59 -14.82
C ASP A 186 6.66 -10.36 -15.72
N PRO A 187 7.36 -10.24 -16.87
CA PRO A 187 7.18 -9.12 -17.78
C PRO A 187 5.82 -9.12 -18.50
N CYS A 188 5.07 -10.22 -18.43
CA CYS A 188 3.74 -10.38 -19.01
C CYS A 188 2.61 -10.12 -18.01
N THR A 189 2.93 -9.65 -16.81
CA THR A 189 1.95 -9.11 -15.89
C THR A 189 2.22 -7.63 -15.62
N VAL A 190 1.16 -6.90 -15.27
CA VAL A 190 1.28 -5.59 -14.63
C VAL A 190 1.13 -5.78 -13.13
N ASP A 191 2.21 -5.48 -12.43
CA ASP A 191 2.23 -5.46 -10.97
C ASP A 191 1.43 -4.27 -10.44
N GLY A 192 0.48 -4.59 -9.58
CA GLY A 192 -0.41 -3.65 -8.94
C GLY A 192 -0.53 -3.92 -7.44
N CYS A 193 -1.10 -2.94 -6.77
CA CYS A 193 -1.58 -3.10 -5.42
C CYS A 193 -3.09 -3.01 -5.51
N ASP A 194 -3.81 -3.99 -4.99
CA ASP A 194 -5.20 -3.73 -4.69
C ASP A 194 -5.29 -2.73 -3.53
N HIS A 195 -6.50 -2.23 -3.34
CA HIS A 195 -6.75 -1.19 -2.36
C HIS A 195 -6.74 -1.74 -0.93
N ALA A 196 -6.63 -3.06 -0.74
CA ALA A 196 -6.37 -3.75 0.52
C ALA A 196 -4.88 -3.91 0.83
N GLY A 197 -4.00 -3.43 -0.04
CA GLY A 197 -2.56 -3.59 0.10
C GLY A 197 -2.08 -5.00 -0.25
N VAL A 198 -2.89 -5.78 -0.97
CA VAL A 198 -2.53 -7.09 -1.51
C VAL A 198 -1.93 -6.91 -2.91
N CYS A 199 -0.90 -7.68 -3.23
CA CYS A 199 -0.30 -7.69 -4.56
C CYS A 199 -1.30 -8.24 -5.59
N THR A 200 -1.39 -7.60 -6.74
CA THR A 200 -2.17 -8.08 -7.89
C THR A 200 -1.28 -8.13 -9.12
N HIS A 201 -1.40 -9.20 -9.90
CA HIS A 201 -0.66 -9.37 -11.15
C HIS A 201 -1.70 -9.56 -12.25
N THR A 202 -1.80 -8.58 -13.16
CA THR A 202 -2.79 -8.62 -14.24
C THR A 202 -2.11 -8.93 -15.56
N VAL A 203 -2.51 -10.01 -16.21
CA VAL A 203 -1.97 -10.44 -17.51
C VAL A 203 -2.11 -9.32 -18.54
N VAL A 204 -1.01 -8.99 -19.22
CA VAL A 204 -1.01 -8.00 -20.31
C VAL A 204 -1.63 -8.58 -21.59
N THR A 205 -1.92 -7.71 -22.55
CA THR A 205 -2.50 -8.16 -23.83
C THR A 205 -1.48 -8.97 -24.64
N ASP A 206 -1.94 -10.02 -25.31
CA ASP A 206 -1.12 -10.80 -26.23
C ASP A 206 -0.46 -9.90 -27.29
N GLY A 207 0.82 -10.13 -27.56
CA GLY A 207 1.63 -9.32 -28.47
C GLY A 207 2.32 -8.12 -27.80
N THR A 208 2.14 -7.89 -26.51
CA THR A 208 2.93 -6.90 -25.76
C THR A 208 4.40 -7.33 -25.76
N PRO A 209 5.36 -6.46 -26.14
CA PRO A 209 6.79 -6.77 -26.06
C PRO A 209 7.21 -7.10 -24.64
N CYS A 210 8.04 -8.13 -24.47
CA CYS A 210 8.56 -8.58 -23.20
C CYS A 210 10.02 -9.06 -23.38
N ASP A 211 10.66 -9.51 -22.30
CA ASP A 211 12.00 -10.12 -22.33
C ASP A 211 11.97 -11.36 -21.41
N ASP A 212 12.20 -12.55 -21.95
CA ASP A 212 12.22 -13.81 -21.20
C ASP A 212 13.57 -14.08 -20.52
N GLY A 213 14.52 -13.14 -20.66
CA GLY A 213 15.87 -13.23 -20.13
C GLY A 213 16.75 -14.25 -20.85
N ASN A 214 16.28 -14.80 -21.97
CA ASN A 214 17.01 -15.78 -22.76
C ASN A 214 17.71 -15.09 -23.94
N ALA A 215 19.03 -14.98 -23.86
CA ALA A 215 19.86 -14.41 -24.94
C ALA A 215 19.81 -15.24 -26.25
N CYS A 216 19.19 -16.42 -26.22
CA CYS A 216 19.02 -17.33 -27.35
C CYS A 216 17.69 -17.17 -28.09
N THR A 217 16.88 -16.20 -27.73
CA THR A 217 15.63 -15.88 -28.42
C THR A 217 15.64 -14.46 -28.94
N THR A 218 14.75 -14.17 -29.87
CA THR A 218 14.46 -12.81 -30.32
C THR A 218 12.99 -12.65 -30.67
N GLY A 219 12.50 -11.41 -30.60
CA GLY A 219 11.12 -11.07 -30.99
C GLY A 219 10.11 -11.52 -29.94
N GLU A 220 10.51 -11.46 -28.67
CA GLU A 220 9.75 -11.84 -27.50
C GLU A 220 8.45 -11.05 -27.41
N ALA A 221 7.35 -11.76 -27.21
CA ALA A 221 6.05 -11.18 -26.94
C ALA A 221 5.27 -12.04 -25.96
N CYS A 222 4.40 -11.38 -25.20
CA CYS A 222 3.48 -12.05 -24.31
C CYS A 222 2.44 -12.85 -25.10
N VAL A 223 2.30 -14.12 -24.78
CA VAL A 223 1.28 -15.02 -25.32
C VAL A 223 0.76 -15.87 -24.19
N ALA A 224 -0.52 -15.70 -23.84
CA ALA A 224 -1.17 -16.46 -22.76
C ALA A 224 -0.37 -16.46 -21.44
N ASP A 225 0.02 -15.26 -20.98
CA ASP A 225 0.75 -15.04 -19.73
C ASP A 225 2.20 -15.59 -19.71
N GLN A 226 2.80 -15.77 -20.88
CA GLN A 226 4.19 -16.17 -21.00
C GLN A 226 4.92 -15.28 -22.00
N CYS A 227 6.14 -14.89 -21.65
CA CYS A 227 7.02 -14.23 -22.59
C CYS A 227 7.66 -15.28 -23.50
N ILE A 228 7.33 -15.25 -24.80
CA ILE A 228 7.78 -16.25 -25.77
C ILE A 228 8.51 -15.56 -26.92
N GLY A 229 9.78 -15.94 -27.15
CA GLY A 229 10.57 -15.53 -28.30
C GLY A 229 10.83 -16.65 -29.30
N SER A 230 11.42 -16.31 -30.45
CA SER A 230 11.87 -17.26 -31.47
C SER A 230 13.36 -17.57 -31.31
N PRO A 231 13.80 -18.84 -31.42
CA PRO A 231 15.22 -19.17 -31.30
C PRO A 231 16.10 -18.43 -32.31
N VAL A 232 17.22 -17.89 -31.85
CA VAL A 232 18.25 -17.33 -32.73
C VAL A 232 19.17 -18.43 -33.26
N SER A 233 19.68 -18.23 -34.48
CA SER A 233 20.74 -19.09 -35.01
C SER A 233 22.10 -18.60 -34.52
N CYS A 234 22.85 -19.48 -33.86
CA CYS A 234 24.23 -19.23 -33.43
C CYS A 234 25.28 -19.74 -34.41
N ASP A 235 24.88 -20.18 -35.60
CA ASP A 235 25.82 -20.61 -36.65
C ASP A 235 26.71 -19.42 -37.09
N ASP A 236 28.02 -19.51 -36.84
CA ASP A 236 29.00 -18.50 -37.26
C ASP A 236 29.57 -18.76 -38.66
N GLY A 237 29.10 -19.82 -39.33
CA GLY A 237 29.55 -20.26 -40.64
C GLY A 237 30.90 -20.97 -40.64
N ASN A 238 31.51 -21.22 -39.49
CA ASN A 238 32.78 -21.90 -39.37
C ASN A 238 32.57 -23.39 -39.06
N VAL A 239 32.84 -24.25 -40.05
CA VAL A 239 32.76 -25.72 -39.88
C VAL A 239 33.68 -26.28 -38.79
N CYS A 240 34.62 -25.48 -38.28
CA CYS A 240 35.53 -25.84 -37.21
C CYS A 240 35.13 -25.34 -35.82
N THR A 241 33.92 -24.83 -35.66
CA THR A 241 33.31 -24.54 -34.36
C THR A 241 32.12 -25.46 -34.11
N THR A 242 31.87 -25.73 -32.83
CA THR A 242 30.60 -26.24 -32.35
C THR A 242 29.84 -25.05 -31.81
N ASP A 243 28.71 -24.74 -32.45
CA ASP A 243 27.90 -23.60 -32.09
C ASP A 243 26.82 -24.03 -31.11
N THR A 244 26.78 -23.35 -29.96
CA THR A 244 25.77 -23.55 -28.93
C THR A 244 25.23 -22.20 -28.52
N CYS A 245 24.02 -22.20 -27.98
CA CYS A 245 23.48 -21.01 -27.37
C CYS A 245 23.32 -21.22 -25.87
N ASP A 246 23.97 -20.35 -25.09
CA ASP A 246 23.82 -20.29 -23.64
C ASP A 246 22.73 -19.27 -23.29
N PRO A 247 21.67 -19.64 -22.56
CA PRO A 247 20.57 -18.73 -22.29
C PRO A 247 20.97 -17.43 -21.57
N ALA A 248 22.07 -17.42 -20.80
CA ALA A 248 22.57 -16.23 -20.12
C ALA A 248 23.69 -15.52 -20.90
N GLY A 249 24.53 -16.28 -21.61
CA GLY A 249 25.72 -15.79 -22.30
C GLY A 249 25.57 -15.54 -23.79
N GLY A 250 24.44 -15.96 -24.39
CA GLY A 250 24.18 -15.91 -25.82
C GLY A 250 24.95 -16.95 -26.62
N CYS A 251 25.17 -16.66 -27.90
CA CYS A 251 25.86 -17.56 -28.82
C CYS A 251 27.32 -17.80 -28.44
N GLN A 252 27.71 -19.07 -28.37
CA GLN A 252 29.07 -19.53 -28.12
C GLN A 252 29.54 -20.42 -29.27
N HIS A 253 30.78 -20.19 -29.71
CA HIS A 253 31.40 -20.92 -30.82
C HIS A 253 32.67 -21.58 -30.28
N ALA A 254 32.56 -22.86 -29.92
CA ALA A 254 33.66 -23.60 -29.31
C ALA A 254 34.51 -24.29 -30.39
N PRO A 255 35.83 -24.04 -30.47
CA PRO A 255 36.67 -24.68 -31.49
C PRO A 255 36.66 -26.22 -31.40
N VAL A 256 36.52 -26.89 -32.54
CA VAL A 256 36.62 -28.35 -32.65
C VAL A 256 38.10 -28.76 -32.73
N PRO A 257 38.61 -29.57 -31.78
CA PRO A 257 40.02 -29.99 -31.79
C PRO A 257 40.38 -30.76 -33.07
N GLY A 258 41.46 -30.33 -33.73
CA GLY A 258 41.94 -30.97 -34.96
C GLY A 258 41.17 -30.61 -36.22
N CYS A 259 40.26 -29.63 -36.16
CA CYS A 259 39.63 -29.09 -37.35
C CYS A 259 40.54 -28.06 -38.01
N PHE A 260 40.93 -28.32 -39.27
CA PHE A 260 41.76 -27.43 -40.06
C PHE A 260 40.92 -26.94 -41.25
N THR A 261 40.53 -25.66 -41.26
CA THR A 261 40.00 -25.03 -42.47
C THR A 261 41.13 -25.02 -43.49
N THR A 262 41.08 -25.92 -44.46
CA THR A 262 42.07 -25.95 -45.54
C THR A 262 41.78 -24.74 -46.40
N THR A 263 42.40 -23.60 -46.09
CA THR A 263 42.47 -22.47 -47.02
C THR A 263 43.22 -23.01 -48.24
N THR A 264 42.48 -23.44 -49.26
CA THR A 264 43.03 -23.63 -50.59
C THR A 264 43.55 -22.28 -51.04
N VAL A 265 44.81 -21.99 -50.71
CA VAL A 265 45.63 -21.08 -51.50
C VAL A 265 45.69 -21.75 -52.86
N SER A 266 44.84 -21.31 -53.79
CA SER A 266 45.05 -21.56 -55.21
C SER A 266 46.38 -20.91 -55.56
N THR A 267 47.46 -21.67 -55.45
CA THR A 267 48.74 -21.33 -56.04
C THR A 267 48.55 -21.41 -57.55
N THR A 268 48.25 -20.26 -58.16
CA THR A 268 48.36 -20.11 -59.61
C THR A 268 49.83 -20.30 -59.96
N THR A 269 50.20 -21.51 -60.40
CA THR A 269 51.49 -21.79 -60.99
C THR A 269 51.52 -21.12 -62.37
N THR A 270 52.12 -19.94 -62.44
CA THR A 270 52.51 -19.33 -63.71
C THR A 270 53.67 -20.13 -64.28
N SER A 271 53.40 -21.06 -65.20
CA SER A 271 54.41 -21.66 -66.07
C SER A 271 54.58 -20.78 -67.32
N THR A 272 55.69 -20.07 -67.42
CA THR A 272 56.17 -19.51 -68.69
C THR A 272 57.35 -20.36 -69.17
N SER A 273 57.10 -21.04 -70.28
CA SER A 273 58.08 -21.60 -71.22
C SER A 273 58.88 -20.52 -71.93
#